data_AF-A0AAU7APN4-F1
#
_entry.id   AF-A0AAU7APN4-F1
#
_cell.length_a   1.000
_cell.length_b   1.000
_cell.length_c   1.000
_cell.angle_alpha   90.00
_cell.angle_beta   90.00
_cell.angle_gamma   90.00
#
_symmetry.space_group_name_H-M   'P 1'
#
loop_
_entity.id
_entity.type
_entity.pdbx_description
1 polymer ?
#
loop_
_entity_poly.entity_id
_entity_poly.type
_entity_poly.pdbx_seq_one_letter_code
_entity_poly.pdbx_strand_id
1 'polypeptide(L)'
;MRTMDTAETIKQLDRIRLLALVDFLALIPLVICFVIGSDAVKSILGPIHGIGYVGLLYLCAKGAGEGRWGWWFPAIVVVTLGPPGSLIGDIKIRRELEAAGATT
;
A
#
# COMPACT_ATOMS: atom_id res chain seq x y z
N MET A 1 -21.90 -5.41 -7.72
CA MET A 1 -21.37 -5.01 -6.40
C MET A 1 -22.38 -4.08 -5.73
N ARG A 2 -22.75 -4.31 -4.47
CA ARG A 2 -23.71 -3.43 -3.76
C ARG A 2 -23.02 -2.08 -3.48
N THR A 3 -23.71 -0.96 -3.60
CA THR A 3 -23.13 0.39 -3.39
C THR A 3 -22.38 0.55 -2.06
N MET A 4 -22.89 -0.06 -0.99
CA MET A 4 -22.23 -0.08 0.33
C MET A 4 -20.88 -0.81 0.33
N ASP A 5 -20.72 -1.83 -0.52
CA ASP A 5 -19.46 -2.57 -0.65
C ASP A 5 -18.40 -1.78 -1.42
N THR A 6 -18.83 -0.97 -2.39
CA THR A 6 -17.95 -0.01 -3.07
C THR A 6 -17.42 1.05 -2.12
N ALA A 7 -18.28 1.65 -1.28
CA ALA A 7 -17.86 2.69 -0.33
C ALA A 7 -16.81 2.18 0.67
N GLU A 8 -17.00 0.97 1.23
CA GLU A 8 -16.00 0.39 2.12
C GLU A 8 -14.71 0.03 1.39
N THR A 9 -14.80 -0.44 0.13
CA THR A 9 -13.61 -0.70 -0.71
C THR A 9 -12.81 0.58 -0.92
N ILE A 10 -13.46 1.70 -1.28
CA ILE A 10 -12.80 3.00 -1.44
C ILE A 10 -12.15 3.44 -0.14
N LYS A 11 -12.84 3.30 1.00
CA LYS A 11 -12.29 3.64 2.32
C LYS A 11 -11.05 2.81 2.68
N GLN A 12 -11.03 1.52 2.33
CA GLN A 12 -9.84 0.69 2.52
C GLN A 12 -8.70 1.13 1.60
N LEU A 13 -8.99 1.46 0.35
CA LEU A 13 -8.01 2.00 -0.59
C LEU A 13 -7.46 3.36 -0.12
N ASP A 14 -8.28 4.22 0.48
CA ASP A 14 -7.82 5.50 1.05
C ASP A 14 -6.85 5.28 2.22
N ARG A 15 -7.12 4.30 3.09
CA ARG A 15 -6.20 3.90 4.17
C ARG A 15 -4.87 3.38 3.60
N ILE A 16 -4.94 2.51 2.60
CA ILE A 16 -3.75 1.96 1.93
C ILE A 16 -2.94 3.10 1.29
N ARG A 17 -3.60 4.01 0.57
CA ARG A 17 -2.95 5.16 -0.07
C ARG A 17 -2.29 6.08 0.94
N LEU A 18 -2.99 6.45 2.02
CA LEU A 18 -2.43 7.32 3.06
C LEU A 18 -1.20 6.68 3.70
N LEU A 19 -1.32 5.42 4.12
CA LEU A 19 -0.20 4.70 4.73
C LEU A 19 0.95 4.54 3.75
N ALA A 20 0.68 4.25 2.48
CA ALA A 20 1.70 4.09 1.45
C ALA A 20 2.44 5.40 1.20
N LEU A 21 1.75 6.55 1.16
CA LEU A 21 2.42 7.85 1.00
C LEU A 21 3.34 8.15 2.18
N VAL A 22 2.88 7.94 3.42
CA VAL A 22 3.70 8.15 4.63
C VAL A 22 4.90 7.21 4.64
N ASP A 23 4.68 5.93 4.36
CA ASP A 23 5.73 4.91 4.37
C ASP A 23 6.72 5.09 3.21
N PHE A 24 6.28 5.59 2.05
CA PHE A 24 7.16 5.92 0.93
C PHE A 24 8.11 7.07 1.28
N LEU A 25 7.65 8.07 2.05
CA LEU A 25 8.49 9.14 2.56
C LEU A 25 9.55 8.65 3.55
N ALA A 26 9.33 7.53 4.25
CA ALA A 26 10.35 6.87 5.07
C ALA A 26 11.29 6.01 4.21
N LEU A 27 10.76 5.30 3.21
CA LEU A 27 11.51 4.39 2.35
C LEU A 27 12.56 5.12 1.50
N ILE A 28 12.24 6.28 0.91
CA ILE A 28 13.18 7.05 0.07
C ILE A 28 14.49 7.38 0.82
N PRO A 29 14.46 8.10 1.96
CA PRO A 29 15.67 8.39 2.71
C PRO A 29 16.33 7.13 3.28
N LEU A 30 15.56 6.09 3.65
CA LEU A 30 16.13 4.82 4.09
C LEU A 30 17.01 4.17 3.00
N VAL A 31 16.53 4.14 1.74
CA VAL A 31 17.29 3.61 0.60
C VAL A 31 18.55 4.45 0.34
N ILE A 32 18.43 5.78 0.39
CA ILE A 32 19.60 6.67 0.23
C ILE A 32 20.64 6.39 1.32
N CYS A 33 20.22 6.34 2.58
CA CYS A 33 21.09 6.06 3.72
C CYS A 33 21.72 4.67 3.66
N PHE A 34 21.03 3.69 3.07
CA PHE A 34 21.58 2.38 2.78
C PHE A 34 22.74 2.44 1.78
N VAL A 35 22.58 3.19 0.68
CA VAL A 35 23.62 3.35 -0.34
C VAL A 35 24.85 4.09 0.19
N ILE A 36 24.67 5.14 0.99
CA ILE A 36 25.78 5.96 1.51
C ILE A 36 26.37 5.43 2.83
N GLY A 37 25.83 4.34 3.39
CA GLY A 37 26.36 3.72 4.60
C GLY A 37 26.05 4.45 5.92
N SER A 38 24.95 5.21 6.01
CA SER A 38 24.60 5.96 7.23
C SER A 38 23.81 5.10 8.23
N ASP A 39 24.50 4.52 9.22
CA ASP A 39 23.89 3.60 10.20
C ASP A 39 22.89 4.26 11.16
N ALA A 40 23.13 5.51 11.56
CA ALA A 40 22.28 6.22 12.51
C ALA A 40 20.86 6.48 11.97
N VAL A 41 20.73 6.79 10.68
CA VAL A 41 19.42 7.04 10.06
C VAL A 41 18.72 5.72 9.73
N LYS A 42 19.47 4.70 9.29
CA LYS A 42 18.94 3.35 9.03
C LYS A 42 18.28 2.74 10.27
N SER A 43 18.88 2.91 11.45
CA SER A 43 18.35 2.33 12.69
C SER A 43 17.03 2.96 13.14
N ILE A 44 16.71 4.17 12.67
CA ILE A 44 15.45 4.87 12.95
C ILE A 44 14.43 4.61 11.84
N LEU A 45 14.82 4.87 10.58
CA LEU A 45 13.90 4.74 9.44
C LEU A 45 13.59 3.29 9.09
N GLY A 46 14.51 2.36 9.34
CA GLY A 46 14.31 0.93 9.10
C GLY A 46 13.10 0.38 9.85
N PRO A 47 13.01 0.53 11.18
CA PRO A 47 11.84 0.14 11.95
C PRO A 47 10.56 0.88 11.55
N ILE A 48 10.62 2.19 11.29
CA ILE A 48 9.45 2.97 10.85
C ILE A 48 8.89 2.39 9.54
N HIS A 49 9.78 2.17 8.56
CA HIS A 49 9.40 1.57 7.30
C HIS A 49 8.92 0.12 7.47
N GLY A 50 9.60 -0.68 8.30
CA GLY A 50 9.20 -2.06 8.58
C GLY A 50 7.78 -2.17 9.14
N ILE A 51 7.39 -1.27 10.05
CA ILE A 51 6.02 -1.19 10.59
C ILE A 51 5.03 -0.77 9.49
N GLY A 52 5.39 0.25 8.70
CA GLY A 52 4.59 0.71 7.56
C GLY A 52 4.34 -0.42 6.54
N TYR A 53 5.41 -1.10 6.14
CA TYR A 53 5.40 -2.25 5.24
C TYR A 53 4.47 -3.37 5.72
N VAL A 54 4.59 -3.79 6.99
CA VAL A 54 3.72 -4.85 7.56
C VAL A 54 2.27 -4.37 7.60
N GLY A 55 2.02 -3.10 7.93
CA GLY A 55 0.69 -2.51 7.90
C GLY A 55 0.07 -2.53 6.50
N LEU A 56 0.83 -2.14 5.48
CA LEU A 56 0.41 -2.19 4.07
C LEU A 56 0.12 -3.61 3.61
N LEU A 57 1.02 -4.54 3.91
CA LEU A 57 0.84 -5.95 3.56
C LEU A 57 -0.41 -6.52 4.21
N TYR A 58 -0.63 -6.23 5.49
CA TYR A 58 -1.84 -6.64 6.20
C TYR A 58 -3.11 -6.08 5.56
N LEU A 59 -3.17 -4.78 5.27
CA LEU A 59 -4.36 -4.17 4.64
C LEU A 59 -4.64 -4.75 3.25
N CYS A 60 -3.61 -4.92 2.43
CA CYS A 60 -3.74 -5.52 1.10
C CYS A 60 -4.15 -7.00 1.17
N ALA A 61 -3.59 -7.78 2.09
CA ALA A 61 -3.97 -9.18 2.30
C ALA A 61 -5.40 -9.30 2.85
N LYS A 62 -5.78 -8.43 3.80
CA LYS A 62 -7.13 -8.37 4.36
C LYS A 62 -8.17 -8.13 3.26
N GLY A 63 -7.99 -7.11 2.42
CA GLY A 63 -8.95 -6.85 1.34
C GLY A 63 -9.00 -7.97 0.30
N ALA A 64 -7.90 -8.70 0.09
CA ALA A 64 -7.91 -9.91 -0.74
C ALA A 64 -8.71 -11.04 -0.09
N GLY A 65 -8.55 -11.27 1.22
CA GLY A 65 -9.33 -12.23 1.99
C GLY A 65 -10.82 -11.87 2.08
N GLU A 66 -11.15 -10.58 2.07
CA GLU A 66 -12.53 -10.08 1.98
C GLU A 66 -13.11 -10.12 0.56
N GLY A 67 -12.33 -10.54 -0.46
CA GLY A 67 -12.79 -10.66 -1.84
C GLY A 67 -12.91 -9.33 -2.60
N ARG A 68 -12.31 -8.24 -2.09
CA ARG A 68 -12.35 -6.91 -2.73
C ARG A 68 -11.42 -6.78 -3.93
N TRP A 69 -10.33 -7.55 -3.92
CA TRP A 69 -9.35 -7.64 -5.00
C TRP A 69 -8.63 -9.00 -4.94
N GLY A 70 -7.85 -9.33 -5.97
CA GLY A 70 -7.10 -10.58 -6.00
C GLY A 70 -5.83 -10.58 -5.14
N TRP A 71 -5.35 -11.77 -4.78
CA TRP A 71 -4.08 -12.00 -4.07
C TRP A 71 -2.84 -11.49 -4.81
N TRP A 72 -2.98 -11.08 -6.08
CA TRP A 72 -1.92 -10.37 -6.81
C TRP A 72 -1.52 -9.06 -6.12
N PHE A 73 -2.45 -8.37 -5.45
CA PHE A 73 -2.16 -7.07 -4.84
C PHE A 73 -1.15 -7.20 -3.69
N PRO A 74 -1.38 -8.01 -2.63
CA PRO A 74 -0.35 -8.22 -1.60
C PRO A 74 0.95 -8.83 -2.17
N ALA A 75 0.88 -9.65 -3.23
CA ALA A 75 2.10 -10.16 -3.87
C ALA A 75 2.97 -9.03 -4.47
N ILE A 76 2.36 -8.05 -5.14
CA ILE A 76 3.10 -6.87 -5.65
C ILE A 76 3.66 -6.03 -4.50
N VAL A 77 2.91 -5.86 -3.40
CA VAL A 77 3.40 -5.16 -2.19
C VAL A 77 4.68 -5.81 -1.66
N VAL A 78 4.73 -7.15 -1.57
CA VAL A 78 5.93 -7.88 -1.12
C VAL A 78 7.13 -7.62 -2.03
N VAL A 79 6.99 -7.80 -3.35
CA VAL A 79 8.12 -7.71 -4.28
C VAL A 79 8.63 -6.29 -4.50
N THR A 80 7.82 -5.28 -4.20
CA THR A 80 8.17 -3.86 -4.35
C THR A 80 8.55 -3.18 -3.03
N LEU A 81 8.67 -3.94 -1.94
CA LEU A 81 8.98 -3.44 -0.59
C LEU A 81 7.92 -2.49 -0.03
N GLY A 82 6.65 -2.76 -0.30
CA GLY A 82 5.51 -2.09 0.34
C GLY A 82 4.93 -0.95 -0.49
N PRO A 83 5.33 0.32 -0.22
CA PRO A 83 4.64 1.49 -0.75
C PRO A 83 4.50 1.54 -2.27
N PRO A 84 5.53 1.23 -3.10
CA PRO A 84 5.38 1.32 -4.55
C PRO A 84 4.27 0.40 -5.06
N GLY A 85 4.25 -0.85 -4.62
CA GLY A 85 3.23 -1.83 -4.97
C GLY A 85 1.84 -1.47 -4.44
N SER A 86 1.78 -0.92 -3.22
CA SER A 86 0.54 -0.42 -2.62
C SER A 86 -0.10 0.68 -3.46
N LEU A 87 0.70 1.65 -3.94
CA LEU A 87 0.21 2.74 -4.80
C LEU A 87 -0.20 2.24 -6.20
N ILE A 88 0.58 1.33 -6.80
CA ILE A 88 0.24 0.74 -8.10
C ILE A 88 -1.10 -0.01 -8.03
N GLY A 89 -1.29 -0.83 -7.00
CA GLY A 89 -2.52 -1.57 -6.84
C GLY A 89 -3.72 -0.68 -6.51
N ASP A 90 -3.54 0.35 -5.66
CA ASP A 90 -4.57 1.36 -5.40
C ASP A 90 -5.05 2.04 -6.68
N ILE A 91 -4.12 2.52 -7.53
CA ILE A 91 -4.45 3.16 -8.80
C ILE A 91 -5.18 2.19 -9.72
N LYS A 92 -4.72 0.94 -9.82
CA LYS A 92 -5.34 -0.07 -10.68
C LYS A 92 -6.77 -0.39 -10.25
N ILE A 93 -7.00 -0.68 -8.97
CA ILE A 93 -8.34 -1.03 -8.47
C ILE A 93 -9.30 0.16 -8.61
N ARG A 94 -8.85 1.40 -8.36
CA ARG A 94 -9.72 2.57 -8.58
C ARG A 94 -10.11 2.75 -10.03
N ARG A 95 -9.18 2.54 -10.97
CA ARG A 95 -9.51 2.55 -12.40
C ARG A 95 -10.52 1.48 -12.78
N GLU A 96 -10.41 0.28 -12.19
CA GLU A 96 -11.39 -0.80 -12.40
C GLU A 96 -12.78 -0.42 -11.85
N LEU A 97 -12.84 0.22 -10.67
CA LEU A 97 -14.09 0.72 -10.08
C LEU A 97 -14.70 1.87 -10.90
N GLU A 98 -13.88 2.80 -11.38
CA GLU A 98 -14.29 3.90 -12.28
C GLU A 98 -14.87 3.35 -13.59
N ALA A 99 -14.17 2.41 -14.23
CA ALA A 99 -14.63 1.76 -15.46
C ALA A 99 -15.94 0.97 -15.26
N ALA A 100 -16.19 0.46 -14.06
CA ALA A 100 -17.44 -0.21 -13.69
C ALA A 100 -18.59 0.75 -13.34
N GLY A 101 -18.36 2.08 -13.42
CA GLY A 101 -19.36 3.10 -13.07
C GLY A 101 -19.65 3.18 -11.56
N ALA A 102 -18.73 2.68 -10.72
CA ALA A 102 -18.92 2.58 -9.28
C ALA A 102 -18.50 3.86 -8.52
N THR A 103 -17.94 4.85 -9.21
CA THR A 103 -17.55 6.16 -8.68
C THR A 103 -18.32 7.26 -9.43
N THR A 104 -19.41 7.74 -8.82
CA THR A 104 -20.04 9.03 -9.13
C THR A 104 -19.79 10.00 -8.01
#